data_AF-A0A2D9QET4-F1
#
_entry.id   AF-A0A2D9QET4-F1
#
_cell.length_a   1.000
_cell.length_b   1.000
_cell.length_c   1.000
_cell.angle_alpha   90.00
_cell.angle_beta   90.00
_cell.angle_gamma   90.00
#
_symmetry.space_group_name_H-M   'P 1'
#
loop_
_entity.id
_entity.type
_entity.pdbx_description
1 polymer ?
#
loop_
_entity_poly.entity_id
_entity_poly.type
_entity_poly.pdbx_seq_one_letter_code
_entity_poly.pdbx_strand_id
1 'polypeptide(L)'
;MISKIPTGALILGLSGVIPFGWGAVTLVSEEAFNFGLEYFGARFVGPLIQLSYGIIILCFMSGVLWGFATKMDKKNASMGYILSVIPALWAFFAMGRGPTSDTISLIVGFIAVLLIDRHFYLLKLTPLWWMKLRIPLTFLVTSLLGIGIII
;
A
#
# COMPACT_ATOMS: atom_id res chain seq x y z
N MET A 1 -26.75 -3.61 0.04
CA MET A 1 -25.32 -3.27 -0.14
C MET A 1 -24.64 -4.37 -0.93
N ILE A 2 -23.88 -4.02 -1.96
CA ILE A 2 -23.18 -5.00 -2.81
C ILE A 2 -22.10 -5.70 -1.98
N SER A 3 -22.11 -7.04 -1.94
CA SER A 3 -21.15 -7.88 -1.19
C SER A 3 -20.03 -8.47 -2.06
N LYS A 4 -20.21 -8.39 -3.39
CA LYS A 4 -19.23 -8.76 -4.41
C LYS A 4 -18.27 -7.57 -4.64
N ILE A 5 -17.00 -7.86 -4.85
CA ILE A 5 -16.03 -6.83 -5.24
C ILE A 5 -16.41 -6.31 -6.63
N PRO A 6 -16.61 -4.99 -6.82
CA PRO A 6 -16.84 -4.43 -8.14
C PRO A 6 -15.65 -4.74 -9.07
N THR A 7 -15.93 -5.17 -10.30
CA THR A 7 -14.89 -5.59 -11.26
C THR A 7 -13.83 -4.51 -11.47
N GLY A 8 -14.23 -3.25 -11.59
CA GLY A 8 -13.29 -2.13 -11.73
C GLY A 8 -12.35 -1.98 -10.52
N ALA A 9 -12.88 -2.11 -9.30
CA ALA A 9 -12.06 -2.06 -8.08
C ALA A 9 -11.08 -3.24 -7.99
N LEU A 10 -11.51 -4.43 -8.42
CA LEU A 10 -10.64 -5.61 -8.47
C LEU A 10 -9.51 -5.44 -9.48
N ILE A 11 -9.84 -5.06 -10.72
CA ILE A 11 -8.85 -4.89 -11.80
C ILE A 11 -7.85 -3.81 -11.41
N LEU A 12 -8.31 -2.63 -11.03
CA LEU A 12 -7.43 -1.52 -10.66
C LEU A 12 -6.60 -1.85 -9.40
N GLY A 13 -7.20 -2.53 -8.43
CA GLY A 13 -6.49 -2.98 -7.24
C GLY A 13 -5.35 -3.95 -7.56
N LEU A 14 -5.60 -4.93 -8.43
CA LEU A 14 -4.58 -5.88 -8.89
C LEU A 14 -3.53 -5.22 -9.79
N SER A 15 -3.93 -4.30 -10.67
CA SER A 15 -3.00 -3.51 -11.47
C SER A 15 -2.06 -2.67 -10.60
N GLY A 16 -2.53 -2.19 -9.45
CA GLY A 16 -1.70 -1.52 -8.47
C GLY A 16 -0.60 -2.40 -7.84
N VAL A 17 -0.64 -3.73 -8.01
CA VAL A 17 0.43 -4.62 -7.52
C VAL A 17 1.60 -4.69 -8.51
N ILE A 18 1.39 -4.32 -9.77
CA ILE A 18 2.37 -4.49 -10.86
C ILE A 18 3.73 -3.84 -10.55
N PRO A 19 3.83 -2.59 -10.06
CA PRO A 19 5.14 -1.99 -9.78
C PRO A 19 5.94 -2.71 -8.69
N PHE A 20 5.25 -3.30 -7.69
CA PHE A 20 5.91 -4.12 -6.66
C PHE A 20 6.45 -5.42 -7.26
N GLY A 21 5.67 -6.06 -8.13
CA GLY A 21 6.06 -7.28 -8.83
C GLY A 21 7.25 -7.04 -9.76
N TRP A 22 7.21 -5.96 -10.54
CA TRP A 22 8.32 -5.55 -11.39
C TRP A 22 9.60 -5.31 -10.59
N GLY A 23 9.52 -4.53 -9.51
CA GLY A 23 10.67 -4.32 -8.63
C GLY A 23 11.25 -5.64 -8.10
N ALA A 24 10.41 -6.56 -7.65
CA ALA A 24 10.84 -7.88 -7.18
C ALA A 24 11.51 -8.72 -8.28
N VAL A 25 11.00 -8.68 -9.52
CA VAL A 25 11.63 -9.38 -10.65
C VAL A 25 13.01 -8.80 -10.97
N THR A 26 13.12 -7.47 -11.04
CA THR A 26 14.41 -6.80 -11.29
C THR A 26 15.43 -6.99 -10.16
N LEU A 27 14.97 -7.35 -8.96
CA LEU A 27 15.83 -7.67 -7.83
C LEU A 27 16.48 -9.06 -7.95
N VAL A 28 15.85 -10.00 -8.67
CA VAL A 28 16.33 -11.39 -8.80
C VAL A 28 16.82 -11.76 -10.19
N SER A 29 16.72 -10.85 -11.17
CA SER A 29 17.12 -11.06 -12.56
C SER A 29 17.94 -9.87 -13.06
N GLU A 30 19.21 -10.11 -13.35
CA GLU A 30 20.12 -9.12 -13.93
C GLU A 30 19.66 -8.66 -15.32
N GLU A 31 19.14 -9.56 -16.14
CA GLU A 31 18.57 -9.23 -17.45
C GLU A 31 17.39 -8.25 -17.31
N ALA A 32 16.44 -8.55 -16.42
CA ALA A 32 15.31 -7.67 -16.17
C ALA A 32 15.75 -6.33 -15.57
N PHE A 33 16.75 -6.33 -14.68
CA PHE A 33 17.34 -5.11 -14.12
C PHE A 33 17.95 -4.23 -15.21
N ASN A 34 18.80 -4.80 -16.07
CA ASN A 34 19.46 -4.07 -17.14
C ASN A 34 18.45 -3.54 -18.17
N PHE A 35 17.47 -4.35 -18.55
CA PHE A 35 16.36 -3.91 -19.40
C PHE A 35 15.61 -2.73 -18.76
N GLY A 36 15.24 -2.84 -17.48
CA GLY A 36 14.53 -1.77 -16.80
C GLY A 36 15.34 -0.48 -16.67
N LEU A 37 16.65 -0.63 -16.43
CA LEU A 37 17.57 0.50 -16.32
C LEU A 37 17.72 1.23 -17.66
N GLU A 38 17.84 0.48 -18.76
CA GLU A 38 18.00 1.04 -20.12
C GLU A 38 16.72 1.73 -20.61
N TYR A 39 15.56 1.07 -20.49
CA TYR A 39 14.33 1.55 -21.13
C TYR A 39 13.45 2.43 -20.23
N PHE A 40 13.50 2.25 -18.91
CA PHE A 40 12.66 3.01 -17.97
C PHE A 40 13.48 3.96 -17.10
N GLY A 41 14.72 3.58 -16.78
CA GLY A 41 15.64 4.35 -15.94
C GLY A 41 15.71 3.86 -14.50
N ALA A 42 16.74 4.32 -13.78
CA ALA A 42 17.13 3.80 -12.47
C ALA A 42 16.02 3.82 -11.40
N ARG A 43 15.09 4.77 -11.47
CA ARG A 43 13.97 4.86 -10.50
C ARG A 43 12.97 3.71 -10.63
N PHE A 44 12.97 2.98 -11.74
CA PHE A 44 12.00 1.92 -12.04
C PHE A 44 12.58 0.50 -11.87
N VAL A 45 13.74 0.35 -11.25
CA VAL A 45 14.36 -0.96 -11.02
C VAL A 45 14.73 -1.16 -9.56
N GLY A 46 14.84 -2.42 -9.17
CA GLY A 46 15.24 -2.85 -7.84
C GLY A 46 14.28 -2.34 -6.75
N PRO A 47 14.81 -1.96 -5.58
CA PRO A 47 13.97 -1.51 -4.47
C PRO A 47 13.39 -0.11 -4.72
N LEU A 48 14.01 0.74 -5.56
CA LEU A 48 13.59 2.13 -5.72
C LEU A 48 12.16 2.28 -6.25
N ILE A 49 11.75 1.44 -7.20
CA ILE A 49 10.37 1.44 -7.69
C ILE A 49 9.39 0.99 -6.61
N GLN A 50 9.75 -0.04 -5.84
CA GLN A 50 8.90 -0.58 -4.78
C GLN A 50 8.73 0.44 -3.64
N LEU A 51 9.81 1.12 -3.25
CA LEU A 51 9.81 2.11 -2.18
C LEU A 51 9.03 3.37 -2.59
N SER A 52 9.38 3.96 -3.73
CA SER A 52 8.73 5.19 -4.23
C SER A 52 7.22 4.98 -4.44
N TYR A 53 6.84 3.89 -5.10
CA TYR A 53 5.45 3.56 -5.32
C TYR A 53 4.74 3.11 -4.04
N GLY A 54 5.42 2.40 -3.15
CA GLY A 54 4.92 2.01 -1.83
C GLY A 54 4.51 3.21 -0.97
N ILE A 55 5.33 4.26 -0.95
CA ILE A 55 5.01 5.52 -0.27
C ILE A 55 3.76 6.15 -0.88
N ILE A 56 3.66 6.21 -2.22
CA ILE A 56 2.49 6.77 -2.92
C ILE A 56 1.21 6.02 -2.54
N ILE A 57 1.24 4.68 -2.56
CA ILE A 57 0.06 3.88 -2.22
C ILE A 57 -0.29 4.00 -0.74
N LEU A 58 0.70 4.05 0.16
CA LEU A 58 0.44 4.21 1.59
C LEU A 58 -0.26 5.56 1.89
N CYS A 59 0.22 6.65 1.27
CA CYS A 59 -0.40 7.97 1.36
C CYS A 59 -1.77 8.03 0.66
N PHE A 60 -1.95 7.36 -0.47
CA PHE A 60 -3.24 7.24 -1.15
C PHE A 60 -4.28 6.59 -0.22
N MET A 61 -3.91 5.50 0.45
CA MET A 61 -4.79 4.81 1.39
C MET A 61 -5.15 5.66 2.61
N SER A 62 -4.21 6.47 3.11
CA SER A 62 -4.48 7.50 4.12
C SER A 62 -5.61 8.45 3.69
N GLY A 63 -5.57 8.94 2.44
CA GLY A 63 -6.64 9.77 1.87
C GLY A 63 -7.98 9.05 1.76
N VAL A 64 -7.99 7.76 1.43
CA VAL A 64 -9.22 6.96 1.40
C VAL A 64 -9.85 6.83 2.79
N LEU A 65 -9.04 6.58 3.82
CA LEU A 65 -9.51 6.51 5.21
C LEU A 65 -10.14 7.82 5.68
N TRP A 66 -9.58 8.96 5.25
CA TRP A 66 -10.18 10.28 5.51
C TRP A 66 -11.57 10.36 4.86
N GLY A 67 -11.70 9.87 3.62
CA GLY A 67 -12.98 9.77 2.92
C GLY A 67 -14.01 8.94 3.70
N PHE A 68 -13.60 7.85 4.35
CA PHE A 68 -14.51 7.07 5.21
C PHE A 68 -14.85 7.79 6.52
N ALA A 69 -13.91 8.56 7.09
CA ALA A 69 -14.13 9.31 8.32
C ALA A 69 -15.23 10.37 8.16
N THR A 70 -15.45 10.89 6.95
CA THR A 70 -16.56 11.82 6.65
C THR A 70 -17.96 11.25 6.93
N LYS A 71 -18.09 9.92 6.99
CA LYS A 71 -19.35 9.22 7.29
C LYS A 71 -19.58 9.00 8.79
N MET A 72 -18.61 9.33 9.65
CA MET A 72 -18.75 9.16 11.10
C MET A 72 -19.59 10.28 11.71
N ASP A 73 -20.28 9.96 12.81
CA ASP A 73 -20.98 10.95 13.62
C ASP A 73 -20.01 12.00 14.19
N LYS A 74 -20.49 13.25 14.35
CA LYS A 74 -19.68 14.40 14.80
C LYS A 74 -18.84 14.15 16.06
N LYS A 75 -19.34 13.33 16.99
CA LYS A 75 -18.65 13.01 18.25
C LYS A 75 -17.38 12.17 18.04
N ASN A 76 -17.36 11.30 17.03
CA ASN A 76 -16.26 10.36 16.76
C ASN A 76 -15.44 10.72 15.50
N ALA A 77 -15.93 11.67 14.68
CA ALA A 77 -15.28 12.07 13.43
C ALA A 77 -13.82 12.52 13.61
N SER A 78 -13.50 13.23 14.70
CA SER A 78 -12.13 13.66 15.00
C SER A 78 -11.16 12.48 15.11
N MET A 79 -11.58 11.38 15.74
CA MET A 79 -10.75 10.18 15.86
C MET A 79 -10.54 9.53 14.49
N GLY A 80 -11.58 9.46 13.65
CA GLY A 80 -11.47 8.96 12.28
C GLY A 80 -10.44 9.73 11.45
N TYR A 81 -10.46 11.06 11.53
CA TYR A 81 -9.47 11.89 10.82
C TYR A 81 -8.05 11.69 11.36
N ILE A 82 -7.87 11.64 12.68
CA ILE A 82 -6.56 11.35 13.29
C ILE A 82 -6.02 10.00 12.81
N LEU A 83 -6.84 8.94 12.86
CA LEU A 83 -6.44 7.62 12.37
C LEU A 83 -6.09 7.63 10.89
N SER A 84 -6.80 8.43 10.08
CA SER A 84 -6.56 8.50 8.65
C SER A 84 -5.21 9.11 8.28
N VAL A 85 -4.65 10.04 9.06
CA VAL A 85 -3.38 10.71 8.72
C VAL A 85 -2.13 9.96 9.16
N ILE A 86 -2.27 9.06 10.15
CA ILE A 86 -1.15 8.29 10.71
C ILE A 86 -0.32 7.59 9.62
N PRO A 87 -0.88 6.92 8.60
CA PRO A 87 -0.08 6.22 7.59
C PRO A 87 0.76 7.16 6.72
N ALA A 88 0.24 8.33 6.36
CA ALA A 88 0.98 9.31 5.57
C ALA A 88 2.11 9.95 6.40
N LEU A 89 1.86 10.26 7.67
CA LEU A 89 2.89 10.74 8.59
C LEU A 89 3.95 9.66 8.86
N TRP A 90 3.54 8.40 8.99
CA TRP A 90 4.46 7.27 9.08
C TRP A 90 5.37 7.22 7.85
N ALA A 91 4.82 7.31 6.65
CA ALA A 91 5.61 7.35 5.42
C ALA A 91 6.58 8.54 5.41
N PHE A 92 6.17 9.71 5.90
CA PHE A 92 7.04 10.89 5.95
C PHE A 92 8.22 10.73 6.92
N PHE A 93 7.97 10.24 8.14
CA PHE A 93 8.99 10.17 9.19
C PHE A 93 9.81 8.87 9.19
N ALA A 94 9.31 7.80 8.55
CA ALA A 94 9.96 6.50 8.60
C ALA A 94 10.96 6.23 7.46
N MET A 95 10.92 7.02 6.39
CA MET A 95 11.71 6.80 5.17
C MET A 95 13.06 7.54 5.21
N GLY A 96 13.98 7.14 4.34
CA GLY A 96 15.30 7.77 4.20
C GLY A 96 16.38 7.12 5.05
N ARG A 97 16.13 5.92 5.60
CA ARG A 97 17.09 5.16 6.42
C ARG A 97 17.83 4.08 5.64
N GLY A 98 17.52 3.94 4.36
CA GLY A 98 18.13 2.99 3.44
C GLY A 98 17.16 1.87 3.04
N PRO A 99 17.46 1.13 1.95
CA PRO A 99 16.47 0.29 1.27
C PRO A 99 15.81 -0.77 2.17
N THR A 100 16.57 -1.47 3.01
CA THR A 100 16.05 -2.50 3.90
C THR A 100 15.15 -1.90 4.99
N SER A 101 15.60 -0.84 5.66
CA SER A 101 14.84 -0.18 6.74
C SER A 101 13.56 0.47 6.22
N ASP A 102 13.63 1.11 5.05
CA ASP A 102 12.48 1.73 4.40
C ASP A 102 11.47 0.66 3.92
N THR A 103 11.95 -0.50 3.43
CA THR A 103 11.09 -1.63 3.06
C THR A 103 10.36 -2.21 4.26
N ILE A 104 11.06 -2.44 5.38
CA ILE A 104 10.44 -2.87 6.64
C ILE A 104 9.39 -1.85 7.11
N SER A 105 9.72 -0.56 7.03
CA SER A 105 8.81 0.53 7.39
C SER A 105 7.54 0.54 6.54
N LEU A 106 7.66 0.28 5.23
CA LEU A 106 6.50 0.13 4.35
C LEU A 106 5.66 -1.10 4.69
N ILE A 107 6.27 -2.26 4.96
CA ILE A 107 5.54 -3.46 5.37
C ILE A 107 4.73 -3.18 6.64
N VAL A 108 5.36 -2.58 7.65
CA VAL A 108 4.68 -2.15 8.88
C VAL A 108 3.55 -1.17 8.56
N GLY A 109 3.78 -0.19 7.69
CA GLY A 109 2.77 0.78 7.26
C GLY A 109 1.57 0.14 6.59
N PHE A 110 1.77 -0.81 5.68
CA PHE A 110 0.69 -1.53 4.99
C PHE A 110 -0.12 -2.42 5.93
N ILE A 111 0.54 -3.09 6.89
CA ILE A 111 -0.14 -3.87 7.92
C ILE A 111 -0.96 -2.93 8.82
N ALA A 112 -0.38 -1.82 9.26
CA ALA A 112 -1.07 -0.84 10.09
C ALA A 112 -2.31 -0.27 9.39
N VAL A 113 -2.20 0.10 8.10
CA VAL A 113 -3.35 0.53 7.29
C VAL A 113 -4.43 -0.55 7.20
N LEU A 114 -4.06 -1.82 7.03
CA LEU A 114 -5.05 -2.91 6.98
C LEU A 114 -5.80 -3.06 8.32
N LEU A 115 -5.13 -2.84 9.45
CA LEU A 115 -5.77 -2.83 10.77
C LEU A 115 -6.73 -1.63 10.92
N ILE A 116 -6.35 -0.45 10.42
CA ILE A 116 -7.22 0.72 10.41
C ILE A 116 -8.41 0.49 9.45
N ASP A 117 -8.20 -0.05 8.26
CA ASP A 117 -9.24 -0.49 7.32
C ASP A 117 -10.26 -1.40 8.02
N ARG A 118 -9.77 -2.38 8.81
CA ARG A 118 -10.61 -3.28 9.60
C ARG A 118 -11.42 -2.52 10.65
N HIS A 119 -10.82 -1.56 11.34
CA HIS A 119 -11.53 -0.73 12.33
C HIS A 119 -12.69 0.05 11.67
N PHE A 120 -12.44 0.71 10.54
CA PHE A 120 -13.47 1.42 9.78
C PHE A 120 -14.54 0.47 9.21
N TYR A 121 -14.16 -0.75 8.81
CA TYR A 121 -15.09 -1.78 8.39
C TYR A 121 -16.01 -2.24 9.54
N LEU A 122 -15.49 -2.43 10.75
CA LEU A 122 -16.29 -2.80 11.92
C LEU A 122 -17.27 -1.68 12.33
N LEU A 123 -16.91 -0.43 12.10
CA LEU A 123 -17.79 0.73 12.25
C LEU A 123 -18.80 0.91 11.10
N LYS A 124 -18.82 -0.01 10.11
CA LYS A 124 -19.70 0.00 8.94
C LYS A 124 -19.55 1.25 8.04
N LEU A 125 -18.36 1.84 8.01
CA LEU A 125 -18.06 3.04 7.21
C LEU A 125 -17.55 2.72 5.80
N THR A 126 -17.10 1.48 5.60
CA THR A 126 -16.58 0.98 4.33
C THR A 126 -17.60 0.09 3.61
N PRO A 127 -17.45 -0.12 2.29
CA PRO A 127 -18.24 -1.12 1.58
C PRO A 127 -18.03 -2.54 2.12
N LEU A 128 -19.05 -3.40 2.07
CA LEU A 128 -18.97 -4.79 2.57
C LEU A 128 -17.88 -5.64 1.89
N TRP A 129 -17.48 -5.29 0.68
CA TRP A 129 -16.44 -5.97 -0.08
C TRP A 129 -15.03 -5.44 0.22
N TRP A 130 -14.88 -4.35 0.99
CA TRP A 130 -13.62 -3.64 1.20
C TRP A 130 -12.51 -4.56 1.70
N MET A 131 -12.74 -5.26 2.82
CA MET A 131 -11.74 -6.17 3.41
C MET A 131 -11.44 -7.37 2.51
N LYS A 132 -12.41 -7.84 1.71
CA LYS A 132 -12.20 -8.93 0.75
C LYS A 132 -11.21 -8.55 -0.35
N LEU A 133 -11.13 -7.26 -0.69
CA LEU A 133 -10.15 -6.72 -1.64
C LEU A 133 -8.83 -6.38 -0.93
N ARG A 134 -8.88 -5.69 0.20
CA ARG A 134 -7.69 -5.18 0.89
C ARG A 134 -6.77 -6.28 1.41
N ILE A 135 -7.31 -7.37 1.96
CA ILE A 135 -6.49 -8.46 2.53
C ILE A 135 -5.57 -9.10 1.48
N PRO A 136 -6.07 -9.60 0.32
CA PRO A 136 -5.20 -10.16 -0.71
C PRO A 136 -4.19 -9.15 -1.26
N LEU A 137 -4.59 -7.90 -1.49
CA LEU A 137 -3.68 -6.88 -2.03
C LEU A 137 -2.55 -6.55 -1.04
N THR A 138 -2.88 -6.35 0.24
CA THR A 138 -1.86 -6.12 1.28
C THR A 138 -0.93 -7.31 1.38
N PHE A 139 -1.46 -8.55 1.38
CA PHE A 139 -0.63 -9.75 1.39
C PHE A 139 0.37 -9.75 0.21
N LEU A 140 -0.13 -9.63 -1.03
CA LEU A 140 0.72 -9.60 -2.23
C LEU A 140 1.79 -8.51 -2.15
N VAL A 141 1.42 -7.28 -1.80
CA VAL A 141 2.37 -6.15 -1.70
C VAL A 141 3.44 -6.42 -0.64
N THR A 142 3.04 -6.87 0.56
CA THR A 142 4.01 -7.14 1.64
C THR A 142 4.94 -8.33 1.32
N SER A 143 4.44 -9.37 0.64
CA SER A 143 5.27 -10.48 0.18
C SER A 143 6.29 -10.04 -0.87
N LEU A 144 5.87 -9.21 -1.84
CA LEU A 144 6.75 -8.70 -2.89
C LEU A 144 7.82 -7.74 -2.36
N LEU A 145 7.46 -6.92 -1.37
CA LEU A 145 8.42 -6.10 -0.63
C LEU A 145 9.41 -6.97 0.15
N GLY A 146 8.92 -8.07 0.76
CA GLY A 146 9.75 -8.99 1.54
C GLY A 146 10.87 -9.67 0.75
N ILE A 147 10.71 -9.85 -0.57
CA ILE A 147 11.75 -10.44 -1.43
C ILE A 147 13.06 -9.64 -1.33
N GLY A 148 12.98 -8.30 -1.40
CA GLY A 148 14.15 -7.42 -1.32
C GLY A 148 14.82 -7.33 0.05
N ILE A 149 14.26 -7.97 1.09
CA ILE A 149 14.90 -8.09 2.40
C ILE A 149 15.71 -9.40 2.50
N ILE A 150 15.30 -10.44 1.77
CA ILE A 150 15.83 -11.80 1.92
C ILE A 150 17.08 -12.04 1.06
N ILE A 151 17.18 -11.34 -0.07
CA ILE A 151 18.30 -11.44 -1.02
C ILE A 151 19.36 -10.37 -0.75
#